data_AF-A0A843J2T6-F1
#
_entry.id   AF-A0A843J2T6-F1
#
_cell.length_a   1.000
_cell.length_b   1.000
_cell.length_c   1.000
_cell.angle_alpha   90.00
_cell.angle_beta   90.00
_cell.angle_gamma   90.00
#
_symmetry.space_group_name_H-M   'P 1'
#
loop_
_entity.id
_entity.type
_entity.pdbx_description
1 polymer ?
#
loop_
_entity_poly.entity_id
_entity_poly.type
_entity_poly.pdbx_seq_one_letter_code
_entity_poly.pdbx_strand_id
1 'polypeptide(L)'
;MSDMTEMSEKSEKSDLKDVTDPAADSESKSKTETGIPEIPEITEINETAGTTEGVEILTGDPKIALIKLSIPLIAAMMLMSVYNLIDAVWVAGLGSDALAAVGFTVPLIIMVLGLGTGIGAGVNSLLSRLIGAGERVRADNAAMHSFILTAAVAVLITVPGLIFLKPILLALGAGSTIDLAFTYA
;
A
#
# COMPACT_ATOMS: atom_id res chain seq x y z
N MET A 1 13.71 -99.22 1.69
CA MET A 1 14.29 -97.99 1.09
C MET A 1 13.22 -97.19 0.33
N SER A 2 12.01 -97.07 0.90
CA SER A 2 10.84 -96.46 0.23
C SER A 2 9.95 -95.68 1.22
N ASP A 3 10.54 -95.17 2.30
CA ASP A 3 9.82 -94.47 3.38
C ASP A 3 10.46 -93.11 3.75
N MET A 4 11.50 -92.67 3.02
CA MET A 4 12.10 -91.33 3.20
C MET A 4 11.68 -90.33 2.11
N THR A 5 10.88 -90.77 1.13
CA THR A 5 10.50 -89.91 -0.01
C THR A 5 9.16 -89.19 0.20
N GLU A 6 8.25 -89.71 1.03
CA GLU A 6 6.96 -89.03 1.30
C GLU A 6 7.00 -87.98 2.42
N MET A 7 8.04 -87.99 3.27
CA MET A 7 8.17 -87.02 4.36
C MET A 7 8.84 -85.70 3.94
N SER A 8 9.42 -85.65 2.73
CA SER A 8 10.02 -84.43 2.16
C SER A 8 8.99 -83.50 1.51
N GLU A 9 7.90 -84.04 0.97
CA GLU A 9 6.96 -83.25 0.14
C GLU A 9 5.93 -82.46 0.97
N LYS A 10 5.72 -82.84 2.24
CA LYS A 10 4.75 -82.17 3.13
C LYS A 10 5.31 -80.95 3.85
N SER A 11 6.64 -80.80 3.94
CA SER A 11 7.25 -79.61 4.56
C SER A 11 7.34 -78.41 3.60
N GLU A 12 7.25 -78.64 2.28
CA GLU A 12 7.45 -77.59 1.27
C GLU A 12 6.18 -76.79 0.93
N LYS A 13 4.98 -77.31 1.24
CA LYS A 13 3.70 -76.62 0.92
C LYS A 13 3.10 -75.78 2.06
N SER A 14 3.72 -75.75 3.24
CA SER A 14 3.24 -74.97 4.40
C SER A 14 3.67 -73.50 4.33
N ASP A 15 4.84 -73.22 3.77
CA ASP A 15 5.49 -71.90 3.91
C ASP A 15 5.42 -71.03 2.64
N LEU A 16 4.53 -71.36 1.70
CA LEU A 16 4.35 -70.60 0.45
C LEU A 16 2.97 -69.96 0.30
N LYS A 17 2.32 -69.58 1.40
CA LYS A 17 1.08 -68.79 1.37
C LYS A 17 1.18 -67.36 1.88
N ASP A 18 2.39 -66.88 2.19
CA ASP A 18 2.59 -65.50 2.65
C ASP A 18 3.70 -64.80 1.87
N VAL A 19 3.53 -64.78 0.54
CA VAL A 19 4.31 -63.92 -0.35
C VAL A 19 3.33 -63.02 -1.10
N THR A 20 2.71 -62.09 -0.38
CA THR A 20 2.25 -60.85 -0.98
C THR A 20 3.47 -59.92 -1.09
N ASP A 21 4.05 -59.95 -2.28
CA ASP A 21 4.69 -58.83 -2.99
C ASP A 21 5.50 -57.78 -2.18
N PRO A 22 6.84 -57.88 -2.14
CA PRO A 22 7.71 -56.85 -1.57
C PRO A 22 7.89 -55.61 -2.46
N ALA A 23 7.21 -55.50 -3.62
CA ALA A 23 7.27 -54.31 -4.47
C ALA A 23 6.30 -53.20 -4.06
N ALA A 24 5.30 -53.48 -3.20
CA ALA A 24 4.33 -52.47 -2.76
C ALA A 24 4.84 -51.55 -1.63
N ASP A 25 5.94 -51.90 -0.96
CA ASP A 25 6.43 -51.17 0.22
C ASP A 25 7.64 -50.25 -0.07
N SER A 26 8.04 -50.14 -1.35
CA SER A 26 9.19 -49.32 -1.78
C SER A 26 8.85 -47.90 -2.23
N GLU A 27 7.56 -47.58 -2.46
CA GLU A 27 7.12 -46.19 -2.75
C GLU A 27 6.76 -45.37 -1.49
N SER A 28 6.74 -46.01 -0.30
CA SER A 28 6.32 -45.38 0.96
C SER A 28 7.43 -44.59 1.67
N LYS A 29 8.69 -44.70 1.25
CA LYS A 29 9.86 -44.10 1.96
C LYS A 29 10.61 -43.00 1.18
N SER A 30 9.90 -42.17 0.40
CA SER A 30 10.50 -41.01 -0.29
C SER A 30 9.79 -39.68 -0.02
N LYS A 31 9.04 -39.54 1.07
CA LYS A 31 8.42 -38.26 1.45
C LYS A 31 8.47 -38.02 2.95
N THR A 32 9.67 -37.83 3.49
CA THR A 32 9.84 -37.13 4.77
C THR A 32 11.18 -36.41 4.75
N GLU A 33 11.19 -35.18 5.24
CA GLU A 33 12.32 -34.22 5.27
C GLU A 33 12.47 -33.30 4.05
N THR A 34 11.38 -32.65 3.62
CA THR A 34 11.48 -31.20 3.38
C THR A 34 10.76 -30.52 4.52
N GLY A 35 11.51 -29.90 5.43
CA GLY A 35 11.01 -29.10 6.56
C GLY A 35 10.34 -27.80 6.11
N ILE A 36 9.41 -27.89 5.17
CA ILE A 36 8.48 -26.82 4.87
C ILE A 36 7.30 -27.07 5.83
N PRO A 37 7.00 -26.16 6.77
CA PRO A 37 5.78 -26.29 7.54
C PRO A 37 4.61 -26.34 6.56
N GLU A 38 3.77 -27.37 6.66
CA GLU A 38 2.50 -27.41 5.94
C GLU A 38 1.79 -26.09 6.22
N ILE A 39 1.52 -25.33 5.16
CA ILE A 39 0.71 -24.14 5.26
C ILE A 39 -0.64 -24.63 5.78
N PRO A 40 -1.10 -24.21 6.96
CA PRO A 40 -2.40 -24.62 7.44
C PRO A 40 -3.41 -24.28 6.36
N GLU A 41 -4.14 -25.30 5.91
CA GLU A 41 -5.32 -25.15 5.07
C GLU A 41 -6.12 -24.00 5.68
N ILE A 42 -6.44 -23.00 4.86
CA ILE A 42 -7.21 -21.80 5.23
C ILE A 42 -8.60 -22.25 5.72
N THR A 43 -8.61 -22.75 6.95
CA THR A 43 -9.78 -23.12 7.72
C THR A 43 -10.56 -21.84 7.85
N GLU A 44 -11.76 -21.86 7.28
CA GLU A 44 -12.84 -20.88 7.39
C GLU A 44 -12.44 -19.60 8.12
N ILE A 45 -12.38 -18.51 7.36
CA ILE A 45 -12.49 -17.17 7.92
C ILE A 45 -13.74 -17.15 8.80
N ASN A 46 -13.56 -17.33 10.11
CA ASN A 46 -14.66 -17.34 11.06
C ASN A 46 -15.43 -16.03 10.88
N GLU A 47 -16.65 -16.16 10.38
CA GLU A 47 -17.63 -15.13 10.02
C GLU A 47 -18.19 -14.46 11.28
N THR A 48 -17.35 -14.16 12.26
CA THR A 48 -17.73 -13.59 13.57
C THR A 48 -16.79 -12.47 14.03
N ALA A 49 -16.21 -11.74 13.09
CA ALA A 49 -15.82 -10.34 13.33
C ALA A 49 -16.87 -9.49 12.61
N GLY A 50 -17.87 -9.00 13.34
CA GLY A 50 -19.02 -8.29 12.77
C GLY A 50 -18.58 -7.29 11.70
N THR A 51 -19.03 -7.53 10.47
CA THR A 51 -18.76 -6.68 9.31
C THR A 51 -19.33 -5.31 9.64
N THR A 52 -18.48 -4.36 10.00
CA THR A 52 -18.92 -2.96 10.14
C THR A 52 -19.48 -2.50 8.80
N GLU A 53 -20.58 -1.73 8.81
CA GLU A 53 -21.29 -1.26 7.61
C GLU A 53 -20.35 -0.72 6.51
N GLY A 54 -19.27 -0.04 6.91
CA GLY A 54 -18.25 0.47 5.99
C GLY A 54 -17.51 -0.60 5.17
N VAL A 55 -17.26 -1.79 5.73
CA VAL A 55 -16.60 -2.90 5.02
C VAL A 55 -17.58 -3.60 4.08
N GLU A 56 -18.85 -3.72 4.49
CA GLU A 56 -19.90 -4.30 3.66
C GLU A 56 -20.18 -3.46 2.40
N ILE A 57 -20.14 -2.12 2.53
CA ILE A 57 -20.26 -1.20 1.37
C ILE A 57 -19.10 -1.38 0.37
N LEU A 58 -17.90 -1.72 0.84
CA LEU A 58 -16.72 -1.92 -0.02
C LEU A 58 -16.66 -3.32 -0.65
N THR A 59 -17.33 -4.31 -0.05
CA THR A 59 -17.28 -5.73 -0.47
C THR A 59 -18.57 -6.18 -1.18
N GLY A 60 -19.62 -5.36 -1.16
CA GLY A 60 -20.89 -5.59 -1.84
C GLY A 60 -20.86 -5.28 -3.35
N ASP A 61 -21.97 -4.79 -3.91
CA ASP A 61 -22.05 -4.50 -5.35
C ASP A 61 -21.10 -3.32 -5.73
N PRO A 62 -20.14 -3.53 -6.64
CA PRO A 62 -19.16 -2.50 -7.02
C PRO A 62 -19.81 -1.23 -7.54
N LYS A 63 -21.02 -1.29 -8.13
CA LYS A 63 -21.73 -0.07 -8.58
C LYS A 63 -22.16 0.80 -7.42
N ILE A 64 -22.62 0.20 -6.32
CA ILE A 64 -23.07 0.91 -5.12
C ILE A 64 -21.87 1.51 -4.39
N ALA A 65 -20.77 0.75 -4.29
CA ALA A 65 -19.52 1.21 -3.70
C ALA A 65 -18.98 2.46 -4.43
N LEU A 66 -18.93 2.41 -5.77
CA LEU A 66 -18.49 3.53 -6.60
C LEU A 66 -19.36 4.77 -6.40
N ILE A 67 -20.69 4.64 -6.39
CA ILE A 67 -21.59 5.78 -6.21
C ILE A 67 -21.44 6.38 -4.80
N LYS A 68 -21.41 5.55 -3.75
CA LYS A 68 -21.28 6.02 -2.36
C LYS A 68 -19.93 6.71 -2.08
N LEU A 69 -18.84 6.29 -2.73
CA LEU A 69 -17.53 6.93 -2.58
C LEU A 69 -17.34 8.15 -3.50
N SER A 70 -17.91 8.12 -4.72
CA SER A 70 -17.73 9.20 -5.68
C SER A 70 -18.55 10.45 -5.35
N ILE A 71 -19.78 10.31 -4.82
CA ILE A 71 -20.61 11.46 -4.41
C ILE A 71 -19.86 12.40 -3.44
N PRO A 72 -19.31 11.93 -2.30
CA PRO A 72 -18.59 12.79 -1.38
C PRO A 72 -17.29 13.32 -2.00
N LEU A 73 -16.62 12.55 -2.85
CA LEU A 73 -15.40 12.98 -3.54
C LEU A 73 -15.68 14.14 -4.53
N ILE A 74 -16.76 14.03 -5.31
CA ILE A 74 -17.21 15.08 -6.23
C ILE A 74 -17.59 16.34 -5.45
N ALA A 75 -18.33 16.18 -4.35
CA ALA A 75 -18.69 17.30 -3.49
C ALA A 75 -17.43 18.00 -2.92
N ALA A 76 -16.43 17.24 -2.46
CA ALA A 76 -15.16 17.79 -2.00
C ALA A 76 -14.42 18.56 -3.10
N MET A 77 -14.38 18.03 -4.33
CA MET A 77 -13.78 18.70 -5.48
C MET A 77 -14.54 19.98 -5.88
N MET A 78 -15.88 19.98 -5.80
CA MET A 78 -16.68 21.20 -6.02
C MET A 78 -16.39 22.27 -4.98
N LEU A 79 -16.35 21.91 -3.70
CA LEU A 79 -16.00 22.83 -2.62
C LEU A 79 -14.60 23.41 -2.80
N MET A 80 -13.63 22.58 -3.18
CA MET A 80 -12.27 23.04 -3.50
C MET A 80 -12.26 24.05 -4.65
N SER A 81 -13.03 23.81 -5.71
CA SER A 81 -13.13 24.74 -6.85
C SER A 81 -13.75 26.08 -6.44
N VAL A 82 -14.83 26.04 -5.64
CA VAL A 82 -15.48 27.25 -5.11
C VAL A 82 -14.53 28.03 -4.20
N TYR A 83 -13.77 27.34 -3.34
CA TYR A 83 -12.75 27.97 -2.51
C TYR A 83 -11.68 28.68 -3.34
N ASN A 84 -11.15 28.04 -4.39
CA ASN A 84 -10.17 28.66 -5.29
C ASN A 84 -10.74 29.92 -5.98
N LEU A 85 -12.03 29.91 -6.35
CA LEU A 85 -12.68 31.10 -6.93
C LEU A 85 -12.83 32.24 -5.91
N ILE A 86 -13.28 31.92 -4.70
CA ILE A 86 -13.47 32.90 -3.63
C ILE A 86 -12.13 33.54 -3.25
N ASP A 87 -11.07 32.74 -3.11
CA ASP A 87 -9.73 33.20 -2.83
C ASP A 87 -9.21 34.16 -3.91
N ALA A 88 -9.34 33.77 -5.19
CA ALA A 88 -8.95 34.60 -6.32
C ALA A 88 -9.70 35.94 -6.35
N VAL A 89 -11.00 35.96 -6.05
CA VAL A 89 -11.82 37.18 -5.99
C VAL A 89 -11.39 38.07 -4.81
N TRP A 90 -11.11 37.49 -3.64
CA TRP A 90 -10.62 38.25 -2.50
C TRP A 90 -9.26 38.88 -2.77
N VAL A 91 -8.31 38.12 -3.31
CA VAL A 91 -6.97 38.61 -3.67
C VAL A 91 -7.06 39.71 -4.74
N ALA A 92 -7.92 39.54 -5.76
CA ALA A 92 -8.14 40.56 -6.78
C ALA A 92 -8.74 41.86 -6.20
N GLY A 93 -9.53 41.76 -5.13
CA GLY A 93 -10.12 42.90 -4.42
C GLY A 93 -9.14 43.72 -3.56
N LEU A 94 -7.94 43.19 -3.26
CA LEU A 94 -6.93 43.86 -2.42
C LEU A 94 -6.08 44.90 -3.19
N GLY A 95 -6.25 45.00 -4.51
CA GLY A 95 -5.55 45.96 -5.37
C GLY A 95 -4.48 45.32 -6.26
N SER A 96 -3.98 46.11 -7.23
CA SER A 96 -3.04 45.63 -8.27
C SER A 96 -1.75 45.05 -7.70
N ASP A 97 -1.23 45.66 -6.62
CA ASP A 97 0.07 45.29 -6.05
C ASP A 97 -0.02 43.96 -5.29
N ALA A 98 -1.14 43.69 -4.60
CA ALA A 98 -1.40 42.43 -3.93
C ALA A 98 -1.60 41.29 -4.95
N LEU A 99 -2.35 41.54 -6.03
CA LEU A 99 -2.54 40.57 -7.09
C LEU A 99 -1.22 40.23 -7.81
N ALA A 100 -0.37 41.23 -8.05
CA ALA A 100 0.96 41.02 -8.62
C ALA A 100 1.85 40.18 -7.69
N ALA A 101 1.87 40.48 -6.38
CA ALA A 101 2.62 39.71 -5.40
C ALA A 101 2.20 38.23 -5.37
N VAL A 102 0.89 37.95 -5.35
CA VAL A 102 0.37 36.57 -5.41
C VAL A 102 0.75 35.89 -6.72
N GLY A 103 0.71 36.60 -7.84
CA GLY A 103 1.14 36.08 -9.15
C GLY A 103 2.59 35.59 -9.17
N PHE A 104 3.50 36.22 -8.40
CA PHE A 104 4.88 35.75 -8.27
C PHE A 104 5.03 34.59 -7.27
N THR A 105 4.17 34.50 -6.26
CA THR A 105 4.23 33.44 -5.24
C THR A 105 3.57 32.13 -5.72
N VAL A 106 2.55 32.19 -6.57
CA VAL A 106 1.81 31.00 -7.06
C VAL A 106 2.72 29.93 -7.69
N PRO A 107 3.68 30.24 -8.57
CA PRO A 107 4.62 29.23 -9.09
C PRO A 107 5.41 28.51 -8.00
N LEU A 108 5.80 29.21 -6.92
CA LEU A 108 6.50 28.62 -5.78
C LEU A 108 5.58 27.68 -5.02
N ILE A 109 4.33 28.09 -4.78
CA ILE A 109 3.32 27.25 -4.13
C ILE A 109 3.09 25.97 -4.93
N ILE A 110 2.93 26.06 -6.25
CA ILE A 110 2.72 24.89 -7.13
C ILE A 110 3.93 23.96 -7.10
N MET A 111 5.17 24.47 -7.05
CA MET A 111 6.37 23.65 -6.94
C MET A 111 6.38 22.83 -5.63
N VAL A 112 6.10 23.47 -4.49
CA VAL A 112 6.05 22.80 -3.19
C VAL A 112 4.89 21.80 -3.15
N LEU A 113 3.72 22.18 -3.66
CA LEU A 113 2.55 21.31 -3.75
C LEU A 113 2.82 20.09 -4.63
N GLY A 114 3.52 20.27 -5.75
CA GLY A 114 3.93 19.18 -6.64
C GLY A 114 4.85 18.16 -5.95
N LEU A 115 5.81 18.64 -5.15
CA LEU A 115 6.68 17.76 -4.38
C LEU A 115 5.89 17.00 -3.30
N GLY A 116 5.02 17.69 -2.56
CA GLY A 116 4.19 17.06 -1.53
C GLY A 116 3.24 16.00 -2.10
N THR A 117 2.56 16.31 -3.20
CA THR A 117 1.67 15.36 -3.90
C THR A 117 2.42 14.19 -4.50
N GLY A 118 3.65 14.40 -5.02
CA GLY A 118 4.50 13.32 -5.52
C GLY A 118 4.93 12.32 -4.44
N ILE A 119 5.38 12.83 -3.29
CA ILE A 119 5.75 11.98 -2.13
C ILE A 119 4.51 11.25 -1.62
N GLY A 120 3.39 11.95 -1.44
CA GLY A 120 2.13 11.36 -0.98
C GLY A 120 1.64 10.25 -1.91
N ALA A 121 1.71 10.44 -3.23
CA ALA A 121 1.34 9.42 -4.20
C ALA A 121 2.26 8.18 -4.12
N GLY A 122 3.57 8.37 -3.93
CA GLY A 122 4.53 7.28 -3.76
C GLY A 122 4.28 6.46 -2.49
N VAL A 123 4.07 7.12 -1.35
CA VAL A 123 3.73 6.47 -0.07
C VAL A 123 2.39 5.72 -0.18
N ASN A 124 1.36 6.37 -0.75
CA ASN A 124 0.06 5.76 -0.93
C ASN A 124 0.11 4.51 -1.83
N SER A 125 0.94 4.52 -2.88
CA SER A 125 1.16 3.36 -3.74
C SER A 125 1.82 2.20 -2.98
N LEU A 126 2.86 2.48 -2.18
CA LEU A 126 3.52 1.46 -1.36
C LEU A 126 2.55 0.86 -0.32
N LEU A 127 1.80 1.70 0.38
CA LEU A 127 0.82 1.27 1.38
C LEU A 127 -0.30 0.44 0.76
N SER A 128 -0.84 0.89 -0.38
CA SER A 128 -1.89 0.16 -1.11
C SER A 128 -1.44 -1.26 -1.50
N ARG A 129 -0.19 -1.42 -1.94
CA ARG A 129 0.38 -2.74 -2.27
C ARG A 129 0.55 -3.64 -1.03
N LEU A 130 1.04 -3.09 0.08
CA LEU A 130 1.25 -3.86 1.31
C LEU A 130 -0.08 -4.27 1.98
N ILE A 131 -1.04 -3.36 2.01
CA ILE A 131 -2.39 -3.62 2.52
C ILE A 131 -3.10 -4.64 1.62
N GLY A 132 -3.01 -4.47 0.29
CA GLY A 132 -3.59 -5.39 -0.69
C GLY A 132 -2.97 -6.80 -0.65
N ALA A 133 -1.70 -6.92 -0.26
CA ALA A 133 -1.02 -8.21 -0.06
C ALA A 133 -1.33 -8.87 1.30
N GLY A 134 -2.14 -8.24 2.16
CA GLY A 134 -2.47 -8.75 3.50
C GLY A 134 -1.36 -8.58 4.54
N GLU A 135 -0.23 -7.95 4.19
CA GLU A 135 0.94 -7.79 5.05
C GLU A 135 0.79 -6.60 6.02
N ARG A 136 -0.19 -6.67 6.93
CA ARG A 136 -0.54 -5.55 7.84
C ARG A 136 0.62 -5.05 8.70
N VAL A 137 1.47 -5.96 9.21
CA VAL A 137 2.64 -5.58 10.03
C VAL A 137 3.66 -4.79 9.21
N ARG A 138 3.90 -5.19 7.95
CA ARG A 138 4.80 -4.46 7.06
C ARG A 138 4.19 -3.13 6.61
N ALA A 139 2.88 -3.09 6.40
CA ALA A 139 2.15 -1.86 6.08
C ALA A 139 2.27 -0.82 7.20
N ASP A 140 2.10 -1.24 8.46
CA ASP A 140 2.23 -0.35 9.63
C ASP A 140 3.66 0.18 9.79
N ASN A 141 4.66 -0.70 9.67
CA ASN A 141 6.06 -0.28 9.73
C ASN A 141 6.42 0.66 8.56
N ALA A 142 5.93 0.37 7.35
CA ALA A 142 6.11 1.23 6.18
C ALA A 142 5.44 2.59 6.36
N ALA A 143 4.27 2.65 7.00
CA ALA A 143 3.57 3.90 7.31
C ALA A 143 4.39 4.76 8.28
N MET A 144 4.91 4.17 9.36
CA MET A 144 5.77 4.89 10.31
C MET A 144 7.06 5.42 9.66
N HIS A 145 7.75 4.59 8.88
CA HIS A 145 8.94 5.02 8.16
C HIS A 145 8.64 6.10 7.12
N SER A 146 7.51 5.98 6.42
CA SER A 146 7.07 6.97 5.43
C SER A 146 6.73 8.31 6.07
N PHE A 147 6.17 8.31 7.29
CA PHE A 147 5.94 9.54 8.05
C PHE A 147 7.25 10.25 8.40
N ILE A 148 8.23 9.50 8.95
CA ILE A 148 9.56 10.03 9.28
C ILE A 148 10.26 10.54 8.01
N LEU A 149 10.20 9.78 6.91
CA LEU A 149 10.78 10.18 5.63
C LEU A 149 10.12 11.44 5.08
N THR A 150 8.80 11.54 5.14
CA THR A 150 8.06 12.73 4.71
C THR A 150 8.45 13.94 5.54
N ALA A 151 8.58 13.79 6.87
CA ALA A 151 9.06 14.86 7.74
C ALA A 151 10.51 15.27 7.40
N ALA A 152 11.40 14.31 7.15
CA ALA A 152 12.77 14.59 6.76
C ALA A 152 12.85 15.33 5.41
N VAL A 153 12.05 14.91 4.42
CA VAL A 153 11.99 15.58 3.11
C VAL A 153 11.35 16.96 3.23
N ALA A 154 10.33 17.13 4.07
CA ALA A 154 9.73 18.44 4.35
C ALA A 154 10.78 19.41 4.90
N VAL A 155 11.55 19.01 5.92
CA VAL A 155 12.65 19.84 6.44
C VAL A 155 13.71 20.12 5.36
N LEU A 156 14.06 19.11 4.56
CA LEU A 156 15.04 19.25 3.48
C LEU A 156 14.59 20.21 2.37
N ILE A 157 13.28 20.36 2.14
CA ILE A 157 12.73 21.31 1.17
C ILE A 157 12.56 22.69 1.81
N THR A 158 12.02 22.76 3.03
CA THR A 158 11.73 24.01 3.73
C THR A 158 13.00 24.80 4.08
N VAL A 159 14.05 24.14 4.59
CA VAL A 159 15.27 24.84 5.02
C VAL A 159 15.97 25.56 3.86
N PRO A 160 16.29 24.92 2.73
CA PRO A 160 16.81 25.61 1.55
C PRO A 160 15.78 26.57 0.96
N GLY A 161 14.50 26.21 0.96
CA GLY A 161 13.42 27.08 0.48
C GLY A 161 13.43 28.45 1.16
N LEU A 162 13.59 28.49 2.49
CA LEU A 162 13.68 29.73 3.27
C LEU A 162 14.99 30.49 3.04
N ILE A 163 16.12 29.77 2.91
CA ILE A 163 17.44 30.38 2.67
C ILE A 163 17.49 31.03 1.27
N PHE A 164 16.95 30.35 0.26
CA PHE A 164 16.95 30.80 -1.13
C PHE A 164 15.68 31.60 -1.50
N LEU A 165 14.77 31.86 -0.57
CA LEU A 165 13.52 32.57 -0.84
C LEU A 165 13.75 33.96 -1.43
N LYS A 166 14.65 34.75 -0.82
CA LYS A 166 15.04 36.09 -1.31
C LYS A 166 15.63 36.08 -2.72
N PRO A 167 16.65 35.28 -3.05
CA PRO A 167 17.19 35.25 -4.41
C PRO A 167 16.22 34.69 -5.44
N ILE A 168 15.34 33.74 -5.07
CA ILE A 168 14.28 33.24 -5.96
C ILE A 168 13.26 34.35 -6.27
N LEU A 169 12.81 35.09 -5.25
CA LEU A 169 11.90 36.24 -5.42
C LEU A 169 12.54 37.35 -6.25
N LEU A 170 13.84 37.63 -6.07
CA LEU A 170 14.59 38.57 -6.90
C LEU A 170 14.69 38.10 -8.36
N ALA A 171 14.95 36.81 -8.58
CA ALA A 171 15.02 36.22 -9.92
C ALA A 171 13.64 36.23 -10.62
N LEU A 172 12.55 36.15 -9.87
CA LEU A 172 11.18 36.31 -10.38
C LEU A 172 10.79 37.78 -10.65
N GLY A 173 11.61 38.76 -10.24
CA GLY A 173 11.40 40.18 -10.55
C GLY A 173 10.72 41.00 -9.46
N ALA A 174 10.69 40.53 -8.20
CA ALA A 174 10.01 41.20 -7.07
C ALA A 174 10.71 42.49 -6.55
N GLY A 175 11.46 43.20 -7.40
CA GLY A 175 12.44 44.23 -7.02
C GLY A 175 11.97 45.28 -6.00
N SER A 176 10.75 45.82 -6.13
CA SER A 176 10.20 46.83 -5.22
C SER A 176 9.16 46.31 -4.22
N THR A 177 8.76 45.04 -4.29
CA THR A 177 7.71 44.41 -3.46
C THR A 177 8.24 43.27 -2.59
N ILE A 178 9.57 43.16 -2.43
CA ILE A 178 10.21 42.02 -1.80
C ILE A 178 9.81 41.83 -0.34
N ASP A 179 9.60 42.91 0.42
CA ASP A 179 9.17 42.86 1.81
C ASP A 179 7.71 42.38 1.93
N LEU A 180 6.87 42.74 0.97
CA LEU A 180 5.49 42.28 0.91
C LEU A 180 5.45 40.80 0.51
N ALA A 181 6.21 40.41 -0.52
CA ALA A 181 6.30 39.02 -0.97
C ALA A 181 6.88 38.10 0.10
N PHE A 182 7.83 38.56 0.92
CA PHE A 182 8.37 37.80 2.06
C PHE A 182 7.39 37.68 3.23
N THR A 183 6.42 38.60 3.34
CA THR A 183 5.36 38.54 4.37
C THR A 183 4.25 37.56 3.96
N TYR A 184 4.02 37.39 2.66
CA TYR A 184 3.00 36.48 2.11
C TYR A 184 3.52 35.08 1.74
N ALA A 185 4.83 34.86 1.70
CA ALA A 185 5.48 33.58 1.37
C ALA A 185 5.94 32.84 2.63
#